data_AF-A0A2H0I4Z5-F1
#
_entry.id   AF-A0A2H0I4Z5-F1
#
_cell.length_a   1.000
_cell.length_b   1.000
_cell.length_c   1.000
_cell.angle_alpha   90.00
_cell.angle_beta   90.00
_cell.angle_gamma   90.00
#
_symmetry.space_group_name_H-M   'P 1'
#
loop_
_entity.id
_entity.type
_entity.pdbx_description
1 polymer ?
#
loop_
_entity_poly.entity_id
_entity_poly.type
_entity_poly.pdbx_seq_one_letter_code
_entity_poly.pdbx_strand_id
1 'polypeptide(L)'
;MPYKFYFFTFLSMSTQDMLSCSASTPSSTKRNNSLNYKLKTKAYSGFTLVELIVVITILVILGTITFLNLGGFQGNARDSRRVSDITNITKGLDIFSIKNGVFPTPDTKNITLTVSGVLIGTQGYVGANVLSIIRMSDTKDPLDGTYYTYTINADSTKYQILSLMEDSSTKLTNVPVLIPRAFAGYETRTPSVKGDTLGILLGSTGSTMNQPIQKLYNAGSFTGVELMTNDVEYTAVFDEKSKVSGTGAGLSEALVTYNKSLASVFDQSLVAYWDMETVTPKGQLENFISAQRGECSFNKTFYPCAGNPGLQIVDGNGNTKNGKAMSFDGTGASVITKAYNPKLSFTSNFTLSAWIRPKSYHTVGYYGLKNLVLSSGPASTYNYALQVSDSGTISFVKRTGSENLKFTNFTGIPSMTDKWTFVTLTVVPGSLPTNNTGSLYIDGVLLSTKTIETLAPGTLYGQDPIRIGGNGTGLNKNQTTGVIWDVGESLFSGLIDEVRIYNRALSATEVQKLYDKTQ
;
A
#
# COMPACT_ATOMS: atom_id res chain seq x y z
N MET A 1 -34.16 -46.80 24.21
CA MET A 1 -33.40 -48.02 23.83
C MET A 1 -31.94 -47.63 23.64
N PRO A 2 -31.00 -48.04 24.52
CA PRO A 2 -29.62 -47.63 24.41
C PRO A 2 -28.79 -48.64 23.61
N TYR A 3 -28.06 -48.17 22.61
CA TYR A 3 -27.08 -48.95 21.87
C TYR A 3 -25.76 -49.00 22.67
N LYS A 4 -25.31 -50.21 23.03
CA LYS A 4 -24.01 -50.47 23.65
C LYS A 4 -22.89 -50.34 22.61
N PHE A 5 -21.97 -49.41 22.82
CA PHE A 5 -20.68 -49.34 22.14
C PHE A 5 -19.72 -50.40 22.73
N TYR A 6 -19.15 -51.26 21.90
CA TYR A 6 -18.03 -52.13 22.29
C TYR A 6 -16.71 -51.41 22.04
N PHE A 7 -15.95 -51.17 23.11
CA PHE A 7 -14.56 -50.69 23.08
C PHE A 7 -13.63 -51.86 22.71
N PHE A 8 -12.78 -51.68 21.70
CA PHE A 8 -11.64 -52.56 21.43
C PHE A 8 -10.50 -52.20 22.37
N THR A 9 -10.18 -53.08 23.30
CA THR A 9 -9.00 -52.96 24.18
C THR A 9 -7.76 -53.41 23.39
N PHE A 10 -6.82 -52.50 23.13
CA PHE A 10 -5.49 -52.85 22.63
C PHE A 10 -4.68 -53.47 23.76
N LEU A 11 -4.24 -54.72 23.58
CA LEU A 11 -3.29 -55.39 24.47
C LEU A 11 -1.91 -54.73 24.33
N SER A 12 -1.35 -54.28 25.45
CA SER A 12 0.03 -53.81 25.56
C SER A 12 1.02 -54.96 25.34
N MET A 13 1.91 -54.84 24.36
CA MET A 13 3.11 -55.68 24.26
C MET A 13 4.12 -55.21 25.31
N SER A 14 4.43 -56.07 26.29
CA SER A 14 5.51 -55.85 27.25
C SER A 14 6.86 -56.22 26.64
N THR A 15 7.79 -55.28 26.67
CA THR A 15 9.21 -55.46 26.31
C THR A 15 9.93 -56.28 27.39
N GLN A 16 10.00 -57.59 27.20
CA GLN A 16 10.98 -58.47 27.83
C GLN A 16 11.15 -59.66 26.91
N ASP A 17 12.23 -59.66 26.12
CA ASP A 17 12.98 -60.84 25.66
C ASP A 17 14.05 -60.36 24.67
N MET A 18 14.98 -59.58 25.20
CA MET A 18 16.30 -59.40 24.60
C MET A 18 17.29 -59.79 25.70
N LEU A 19 17.82 -61.01 25.64
CA LEU A 19 19.20 -61.38 26.00
C LEU A 19 19.39 -62.90 25.97
N SER A 20 20.58 -63.30 25.53
CA SER A 20 21.19 -64.64 25.54
C SER A 20 20.81 -65.60 24.39
N CYS A 21 21.56 -65.50 23.28
CA CYS A 21 21.84 -66.64 22.42
C CYS A 21 23.35 -66.89 22.47
N SER A 22 23.78 -67.75 23.39
CA SER A 22 25.15 -68.28 23.42
C SER A 22 25.21 -69.49 22.49
N ALA A 23 26.12 -69.45 21.53
CA ALA A 23 26.39 -70.56 20.63
C ALA A 23 26.98 -71.75 21.40
N SER A 24 26.26 -72.87 21.41
CA SER A 24 26.82 -74.19 21.73
C SER A 24 26.35 -75.19 20.68
N THR A 25 27.33 -75.79 20.01
CA THR A 25 27.24 -76.85 18.98
C THR A 25 26.36 -78.04 19.40
N PRO A 26 25.53 -78.62 18.53
CA PRO A 26 24.81 -79.84 18.86
C PRO A 26 25.70 -81.08 18.63
N SER A 27 25.93 -81.84 19.70
CA SER A 27 26.48 -83.20 19.60
C SER A 27 25.40 -84.15 19.06
N SER A 28 25.76 -84.93 18.06
CA SER A 28 24.96 -86.01 17.48
C SER A 28 24.61 -87.08 18.50
N THR A 29 23.32 -87.34 18.72
CA THR A 29 22.88 -88.67 19.15
C THR A 29 21.50 -88.97 18.55
N LYS A 30 21.49 -89.86 17.55
CA LYS A 30 20.27 -90.47 17.00
C LYS A 30 19.54 -91.24 18.11
N ARG A 31 18.27 -90.92 18.34
CA ARG A 31 17.30 -91.87 18.89
C ARG A 31 16.03 -91.82 18.04
N ASN A 32 15.86 -92.85 17.22
CA ASN A 32 14.64 -93.13 16.50
C ASN A 32 13.59 -93.62 17.51
N ASN A 33 12.66 -92.75 17.88
CA ASN A 33 11.40 -93.16 18.50
C ASN A 33 10.26 -92.60 17.65
N SER A 34 9.74 -93.43 16.75
CA SER A 34 8.51 -93.17 16.00
C SER A 34 7.31 -93.26 16.95
N LEU A 35 7.05 -92.19 17.70
CA LEU A 35 5.79 -91.99 18.40
C LEU A 35 4.74 -91.56 17.38
N ASN A 36 3.95 -92.53 16.93
CA ASN A 36 2.73 -92.31 16.14
C ASN A 36 1.67 -91.59 17.01
N TYR A 37 1.79 -90.28 17.17
CA TYR A 37 0.68 -89.46 17.65
C TYR A 37 -0.35 -89.35 16.54
N LYS A 38 -1.46 -90.10 16.66
CA LYS A 38 -2.68 -89.84 15.89
C LYS A 38 -3.16 -88.42 16.23
N LEU A 39 -2.84 -87.46 15.38
CA LEU A 39 -3.46 -86.14 15.42
C LEU A 39 -4.95 -86.32 15.12
N LYS A 40 -5.79 -86.26 16.17
CA LYS A 40 -7.23 -86.03 15.98
C LYS A 40 -7.37 -84.61 15.43
N THR A 41 -7.35 -84.48 14.11
CA THR A 41 -7.77 -83.25 13.43
C THR A 41 -9.25 -83.05 13.76
N LYS A 42 -9.56 -82.12 14.66
CA LYS A 42 -10.93 -81.60 14.77
C LYS A 42 -11.30 -81.10 13.38
N ALA A 43 -12.36 -81.66 12.80
CA ALA A 43 -12.93 -81.12 11.57
C ALA A 43 -13.38 -79.70 11.90
N TYR A 44 -12.64 -78.71 11.40
CA TYR A 44 -13.11 -77.34 11.42
C TYR A 44 -14.35 -77.30 10.53
N SER A 45 -15.50 -76.94 11.12
CA SER A 45 -16.69 -76.59 10.36
C SER A 45 -16.29 -75.38 9.51
N GLY A 46 -16.00 -75.63 8.23
CA GLY A 46 -15.66 -74.59 7.28
C GLY A 46 -16.88 -73.73 7.01
N PHE A 47 -16.66 -72.42 6.88
CA PHE A 47 -17.69 -71.49 6.46
C PHE A 47 -18.27 -71.94 5.11
N THR A 48 -19.59 -71.89 4.99
CA THR A 48 -20.25 -72.13 3.72
C THR A 48 -19.87 -71.02 2.73
N LEU A 49 -19.90 -71.33 1.43
CA LEU A 49 -19.60 -70.35 0.38
C LEU A 49 -20.53 -69.13 0.45
N VAL A 50 -21.77 -69.34 0.93
CA VAL A 50 -22.77 -68.29 1.16
C VAL A 50 -22.41 -67.38 2.34
N GLU A 51 -21.88 -67.92 3.44
CA GLU A 51 -21.45 -67.10 4.58
C GLU A 51 -20.26 -66.23 4.22
N LEU A 52 -19.30 -66.77 3.47
CA LEU A 52 -18.12 -66.02 3.04
C LEU A 52 -18.50 -64.85 2.12
N ILE A 53 -19.43 -65.08 1.16
CA ILE A 53 -19.83 -64.02 0.23
C ILE A 53 -20.64 -62.92 0.95
N VAL A 54 -21.47 -63.26 1.94
CA VAL A 54 -22.19 -62.26 2.74
C VAL A 54 -21.22 -61.42 3.58
N VAL A 55 -20.18 -62.02 4.16
CA VAL A 55 -19.20 -61.27 4.95
C VAL A 55 -18.39 -60.31 4.09
N ILE A 56 -17.86 -60.75 2.95
CA ILE A 56 -17.07 -59.87 2.08
C ILE A 56 -17.94 -58.75 1.49
N THR A 57 -19.22 -59.02 1.16
CA THR A 57 -20.13 -57.98 0.65
C THR A 57 -20.42 -56.92 1.71
N ILE A 58 -20.67 -57.31 2.96
CA ILE A 58 -20.84 -56.37 4.08
C ILE A 58 -19.56 -55.56 4.31
N LEU A 59 -18.38 -56.19 4.26
CA LEU A 59 -17.10 -55.48 4.41
C LEU A 59 -16.83 -54.50 3.27
N VAL A 60 -17.20 -54.82 2.03
CA VAL A 60 -17.11 -53.90 0.90
C VAL A 60 -18.06 -52.72 1.06
N ILE A 61 -19.31 -52.96 1.48
CA ILE A 61 -20.28 -51.89 1.74
C ILE A 61 -19.84 -50.99 2.90
N LEU A 62 -19.39 -51.57 4.02
CA LEU A 62 -18.88 -50.80 5.16
C LEU A 62 -17.59 -50.05 4.81
N GLY A 63 -16.69 -50.67 4.05
CA GLY A 63 -15.45 -50.07 3.60
C GLY A 63 -15.70 -48.85 2.70
N THR A 64 -16.62 -48.97 1.75
CA THR A 64 -17.00 -47.86 0.86
C THR A 64 -17.65 -46.70 1.62
N ILE A 65 -18.58 -46.96 2.55
CA ILE A 65 -19.21 -45.91 3.37
C ILE A 65 -18.18 -45.22 4.29
N THR A 66 -17.28 -46.00 4.91
CA THR A 66 -16.26 -45.45 5.82
C THR A 66 -15.25 -44.59 5.06
N PHE A 67 -14.84 -45.02 3.87
CA PHE A 67 -13.89 -44.29 3.03
C PHE A 67 -14.45 -42.94 2.55
N LEU A 68 -15.74 -42.87 2.20
CA LEU A 68 -16.40 -41.62 1.80
C LEU A 68 -16.46 -40.58 2.94
N ASN A 69 -16.45 -41.01 4.20
CA ASN A 69 -16.44 -40.13 5.36
C ASN A 69 -15.02 -39.68 5.81
N LEU A 70 -13.95 -40.28 5.28
CA LEU A 70 -12.56 -39.99 5.68
C LEU A 70 -11.92 -38.77 4.99
N GLY A 71 -12.45 -38.35 3.83
CA GLY A 71 -11.89 -37.24 3.05
C GLY A 71 -11.80 -35.93 3.85
N GLY A 72 -12.65 -35.78 4.85
CA GLY A 72 -12.69 -34.59 5.67
C GLY A 72 -11.73 -34.48 6.83
N PHE A 73 -11.40 -35.60 7.45
CA PHE A 73 -10.48 -35.63 8.59
C PHE A 73 -9.04 -35.25 8.18
N GLN A 74 -8.69 -35.50 6.91
CA GLN A 74 -7.38 -35.14 6.38
C GLN A 74 -7.20 -33.61 6.27
N GLY A 75 -8.23 -32.87 5.84
CA GLY A 75 -8.20 -31.40 5.79
C GLY A 75 -8.02 -30.80 7.18
N ASN A 76 -8.74 -31.31 8.17
CA ASN A 76 -8.65 -30.85 9.57
C ASN A 76 -7.27 -31.12 10.20
N ALA A 77 -6.66 -32.28 9.89
CA ALA A 77 -5.31 -32.58 10.32
C ALA A 77 -4.27 -31.63 9.68
N ARG A 78 -4.44 -31.31 8.38
CA ARG A 78 -3.60 -30.32 7.68
C ARG A 78 -3.78 -28.91 8.24
N ASP A 79 -5.00 -28.48 8.50
CA ASP A 79 -5.30 -27.18 9.11
C ASP A 79 -4.73 -27.08 10.54
N SER A 80 -4.84 -28.16 11.34
CA SER A 80 -4.20 -28.22 12.67
C SER A 80 -2.68 -28.07 12.58
N ARG A 81 -2.06 -28.69 11.57
CA ARG A 81 -0.63 -28.52 11.28
C ARG A 81 -0.30 -27.08 10.88
N ARG A 82 -1.08 -26.45 9.99
CA ARG A 82 -0.90 -25.03 9.61
C ARG A 82 -0.95 -24.10 10.82
N VAL A 83 -1.91 -24.29 11.73
CA VAL A 83 -2.02 -23.48 12.96
C VAL A 83 -0.77 -23.63 13.83
N SER A 84 -0.26 -24.85 13.99
CA SER A 84 0.97 -25.14 14.72
C SER A 84 2.19 -24.48 14.06
N ASP A 85 2.33 -24.64 12.74
CA ASP A 85 3.44 -24.12 11.95
C ASP A 85 3.50 -22.59 12.04
N ILE A 86 2.40 -21.90 11.78
CA ILE A 86 2.30 -20.44 11.90
C ILE A 86 2.61 -20.00 13.33
N THR A 87 2.13 -20.72 14.35
CA THR A 87 2.38 -20.35 15.75
C THR A 87 3.86 -20.45 16.12
N ASN A 88 4.57 -21.43 15.59
CA ASN A 88 6.01 -21.55 15.80
C ASN A 88 6.78 -20.47 15.02
N ILE A 89 6.35 -20.16 13.79
CA ILE A 89 6.93 -19.08 12.98
C ILE A 89 6.78 -17.74 13.70
N THR A 90 5.58 -17.40 14.19
CA THR A 90 5.34 -16.12 14.89
C THR A 90 6.23 -15.98 16.12
N LYS A 91 6.35 -17.05 16.93
CA LYS A 91 7.25 -17.04 18.10
C LYS A 91 8.71 -16.78 17.70
N GLY A 92 9.17 -17.42 16.63
CA GLY A 92 10.52 -17.24 16.11
C GLY A 92 10.78 -15.81 15.61
N LEU A 93 9.81 -15.23 14.89
CA LEU A 93 9.86 -13.84 14.43
C LEU A 93 9.84 -12.85 15.58
N ASP A 94 8.98 -13.04 16.58
CA ASP A 94 8.89 -12.17 17.76
C ASP A 94 10.22 -12.20 18.56
N ILE A 95 10.84 -13.37 18.73
CA ILE A 95 12.16 -13.49 19.35
C ILE A 95 13.23 -12.76 18.53
N PHE A 96 13.15 -12.83 17.21
CA PHE A 96 14.09 -12.14 16.32
C PHE A 96 13.94 -10.61 16.41
N SER A 97 12.71 -10.10 16.40
CA SER A 97 12.46 -8.64 16.44
C SER A 97 12.84 -8.03 17.78
N ILE A 98 12.66 -8.74 18.90
CA ILE A 98 13.15 -8.30 20.22
C ILE A 98 14.67 -8.07 20.22
N LYS A 99 15.43 -8.84 19.43
CA LYS A 99 16.90 -8.72 19.37
C LYS A 99 17.38 -7.67 18.38
N ASN A 100 16.71 -7.53 17.24
CA ASN A 100 17.20 -6.73 16.12
C ASN A 100 16.42 -5.44 15.88
N GLY A 101 15.28 -5.24 16.56
CA GLY A 101 14.38 -4.11 16.35
C GLY A 101 13.58 -4.15 15.04
N VAL A 102 13.86 -5.13 14.18
CA VAL A 102 13.23 -5.32 12.87
C VAL A 102 12.95 -6.81 12.62
N PHE A 103 12.03 -7.10 11.72
CA PHE A 103 11.74 -8.43 11.21
C PHE A 103 12.57 -8.76 9.95
N PRO A 104 12.84 -10.05 9.67
CA PRO A 104 13.58 -10.46 8.48
C PRO A 104 12.81 -10.08 7.20
N THR A 105 13.53 -9.74 6.13
CA THR A 105 12.91 -9.51 4.82
C THR A 105 12.35 -10.81 4.24
N PRO A 106 11.17 -10.80 3.58
CA PRO A 106 10.63 -11.98 2.91
C PRO A 106 11.57 -12.54 1.85
N ASP A 107 11.57 -13.87 1.71
CA ASP A 107 12.43 -14.60 0.77
C ASP A 107 11.98 -14.48 -0.70
N THR A 108 12.78 -15.05 -1.61
CA THR A 108 12.64 -15.02 -3.08
C THR A 108 11.21 -14.95 -3.60
N LYS A 109 11.01 -14.19 -4.69
CA LYS A 109 9.70 -13.71 -5.19
C LYS A 109 9.03 -12.72 -4.23
N ASN A 110 9.81 -11.96 -3.48
CA ASN A 110 9.23 -10.83 -2.79
C ASN A 110 8.81 -9.75 -3.80
N ILE A 111 7.77 -9.02 -3.45
CA ILE A 111 7.18 -7.95 -4.23
C ILE A 111 7.08 -6.72 -3.32
N THR A 112 7.56 -5.58 -3.80
CA THR A 112 7.38 -4.33 -3.07
C THR A 112 5.96 -3.83 -3.31
N LEU A 113 5.29 -3.41 -2.25
CA LEU A 113 3.99 -2.77 -2.33
C LEU A 113 4.24 -1.26 -2.22
N THR A 114 3.80 -0.51 -3.23
CA THR A 114 3.93 0.95 -3.26
C THR A 114 2.57 1.63 -3.42
N VAL A 115 2.45 2.82 -2.86
CA VAL A 115 1.29 3.71 -3.01
C VAL A 115 1.86 5.07 -3.41
N SER A 116 1.52 5.58 -4.59
CA SER A 116 2.06 6.82 -5.14
C SER A 116 3.60 6.88 -5.10
N GLY A 117 4.26 5.76 -5.39
CA GLY A 117 5.73 5.64 -5.37
C GLY A 117 6.36 5.55 -3.97
N VAL A 118 5.57 5.55 -2.90
CA VAL A 118 6.05 5.32 -1.53
C VAL A 118 5.97 3.84 -1.21
N LEU A 119 7.08 3.25 -0.77
CA LEU A 119 7.11 1.87 -0.26
C LEU A 119 6.24 1.78 1.00
N ILE A 120 5.23 0.90 0.97
CA ILE A 120 4.34 0.65 2.11
C ILE A 120 4.63 -0.68 2.80
N GLY A 121 5.23 -1.63 2.07
CA GLY A 121 5.58 -2.93 2.60
C GLY A 121 6.17 -3.84 1.53
N THR A 122 6.60 -5.02 1.96
CA THR A 122 7.12 -6.06 1.06
C THR A 122 6.41 -7.35 1.39
N GLN A 123 5.79 -7.98 0.38
CA GLN A 123 5.11 -9.26 0.52
C GLN A 123 5.92 -10.35 -0.19
N GLY A 124 6.02 -11.53 0.42
CA GLY A 124 6.77 -12.66 -0.12
C GLY A 124 6.47 -13.91 0.70
N TYR A 125 7.51 -14.70 0.98
CA TYR A 125 7.39 -15.96 1.69
C TYR A 125 8.24 -16.02 2.96
N VAL A 126 7.76 -16.78 3.95
CA VAL A 126 8.61 -17.33 5.03
C VAL A 126 9.41 -18.49 4.44
N GLY A 127 10.38 -18.17 3.59
CA GLY A 127 11.19 -19.17 2.88
C GLY A 127 12.32 -19.74 3.73
N ALA A 128 13.24 -20.43 3.07
CA ALA A 128 14.36 -21.12 3.73
C ALA A 128 15.27 -20.17 4.53
N ASN A 129 15.51 -18.93 4.08
CA ASN A 129 16.40 -18.03 4.82
C ASN A 129 15.67 -17.47 6.03
N VAL A 130 14.40 -17.07 5.90
CA VAL A 130 13.60 -16.60 7.04
C VAL A 130 13.48 -17.71 8.09
N LEU A 131 13.17 -18.95 7.67
CA LEU A 131 13.11 -20.12 8.55
C LEU A 131 14.46 -20.40 9.25
N SER A 132 15.57 -20.28 8.52
CA SER A 132 16.92 -20.43 9.08
C SER A 132 17.22 -19.36 10.15
N ILE A 133 16.86 -18.10 9.87
CA ILE A 133 17.03 -16.96 10.79
C ILE A 133 16.26 -17.21 12.10
N ILE A 134 15.03 -17.73 12.02
CA ILE A 134 14.20 -18.02 13.19
C ILE A 134 14.43 -19.44 13.77
N ARG A 135 15.43 -20.16 13.27
CA ARG A 135 15.84 -21.50 13.73
C ARG A 135 14.74 -22.56 13.63
N MET A 136 13.98 -22.53 12.55
CA MET A 136 12.95 -23.51 12.22
C MET A 136 13.38 -24.44 11.11
N SER A 137 12.85 -25.67 11.14
CA SER A 137 12.94 -26.61 10.02
C SER A 137 12.27 -26.06 8.75
N ASP A 138 12.57 -26.66 7.60
CA ASP A 138 11.93 -26.35 6.31
C ASP A 138 10.42 -26.66 6.36
N THR A 139 9.64 -25.69 6.83
CA THR A 139 8.21 -25.81 7.10
C THR A 139 7.41 -25.19 5.94
N LYS A 140 6.55 -26.00 5.33
CA LYS A 140 5.72 -25.66 4.17
C LYS A 140 4.29 -26.12 4.39
N ASP A 141 3.35 -25.52 3.66
CA ASP A 141 1.95 -25.93 3.69
C ASP A 141 1.80 -27.41 3.27
N PRO A 142 1.08 -28.22 4.06
CA PRO A 142 1.01 -29.66 3.85
C PRO A 142 0.18 -30.10 2.64
N LEU A 143 -0.57 -29.20 1.99
CA LEU A 143 -1.34 -29.52 0.79
C LEU A 143 -0.59 -29.21 -0.50
N ASP A 144 0.01 -28.02 -0.59
CA ASP A 144 0.62 -27.54 -1.84
C ASP A 144 2.17 -27.54 -1.81
N GLY A 145 2.79 -27.80 -0.65
CA GLY A 145 4.24 -27.81 -0.49
C GLY A 145 4.88 -26.42 -0.65
N THR A 146 4.10 -25.34 -0.54
CA THR A 146 4.59 -23.97 -0.67
C THR A 146 4.85 -23.33 0.69
N TYR A 147 5.73 -22.34 0.73
CA TYR A 147 5.97 -21.56 1.96
C TYR A 147 4.78 -20.65 2.28
N TYR A 148 4.61 -20.34 3.56
CA TYR A 148 3.57 -19.41 4.00
C TYR A 148 3.82 -17.98 3.49
N THR A 149 2.73 -17.27 3.18
CA THR A 149 2.82 -15.89 2.71
C THR A 149 3.11 -14.96 3.88
N TYR A 150 4.01 -14.02 3.67
CA TYR A 150 4.54 -13.14 4.70
C TYR A 150 4.67 -11.74 4.15
N THR A 151 4.23 -10.74 4.92
CA THR A 151 4.40 -9.34 4.58
C THR A 151 4.97 -8.58 5.76
N ILE A 152 5.83 -7.61 5.45
CA ILE A 152 6.40 -6.65 6.39
C ILE A 152 6.05 -5.24 5.94
N ASN A 153 5.95 -4.31 6.88
CA ASN A 153 5.82 -2.89 6.54
C ASN A 153 7.18 -2.32 6.08
N ALA A 154 7.15 -1.09 5.56
CA ALA A 154 8.33 -0.46 4.94
C ALA A 154 9.55 -0.35 5.87
N ASP A 155 9.34 -0.14 7.17
CA ASP A 155 10.41 -0.05 8.18
C ASP A 155 10.79 -1.41 8.81
N SER A 156 10.13 -2.50 8.37
CA SER A 156 10.31 -3.85 8.90
C SER A 156 10.02 -3.99 10.41
N THR A 157 9.24 -3.09 11.02
CA THR A 157 8.89 -3.14 12.46
C THR A 157 7.57 -3.85 12.76
N LYS A 158 6.80 -4.18 11.72
CA LYS A 158 5.53 -4.92 11.80
C LYS A 158 5.51 -6.02 10.76
N TYR A 159 4.72 -7.05 11.05
CA TYR A 159 4.57 -8.17 10.12
C TYR A 159 3.19 -8.79 10.15
N GLN A 160 2.85 -9.46 9.05
CA GLN A 160 1.65 -10.28 8.97
C GLN A 160 1.94 -11.54 8.16
N ILE A 161 1.39 -12.67 8.62
CA ILE A 161 1.50 -13.96 7.94
C ILE A 161 0.11 -14.43 7.53
N LEU A 162 0.01 -15.05 6.36
CA LEU A 162 -1.18 -15.68 5.85
C LEU A 162 -0.98 -17.20 5.71
N SER A 163 -1.99 -17.93 6.18
CA SER A 163 -2.26 -19.32 5.82
C SER A 163 -3.62 -19.43 5.14
N LEU A 164 -3.78 -20.41 4.25
CA LEU A 164 -5.03 -20.68 3.55
C LEU A 164 -5.67 -21.94 4.14
N MET A 165 -6.76 -21.79 4.87
CA MET A 165 -7.40 -22.89 5.58
C MET A 165 -8.34 -23.67 4.64
N GLU A 166 -8.44 -24.99 4.82
CA GLU A 166 -9.39 -25.79 4.04
C GLU A 166 -10.80 -25.74 4.63
N ASP A 167 -10.91 -25.57 5.95
CA ASP A 167 -12.17 -25.29 6.64
C ASP A 167 -12.30 -23.80 6.97
N SER A 168 -13.43 -23.18 6.60
CA SER A 168 -13.72 -21.77 6.86
C SER A 168 -13.97 -21.44 8.33
N SER A 169 -14.26 -22.44 9.15
CA SER A 169 -14.38 -22.33 10.60
C SER A 169 -13.01 -22.29 11.30
N THR A 170 -11.97 -22.84 10.67
CA THR A 170 -10.63 -22.88 11.27
C THR A 170 -9.93 -21.54 11.09
N LYS A 171 -9.51 -20.98 12.21
CA LYS A 171 -9.00 -19.63 12.33
C LYS A 171 -7.69 -19.64 13.10
N LEU A 172 -6.74 -18.80 12.72
CA LEU A 172 -5.46 -18.68 13.42
C LEU A 172 -5.62 -18.07 14.83
N THR A 173 -6.77 -17.49 15.15
CA THR A 173 -7.05 -16.86 16.46
C THR A 173 -8.05 -17.60 17.36
N ASN A 174 -8.79 -18.62 16.87
CA ASN A 174 -9.72 -19.43 17.67
C ASN A 174 -10.00 -20.81 17.03
N VAL A 175 -10.14 -21.87 17.84
CA VAL A 175 -10.53 -23.26 17.44
C VAL A 175 -11.64 -23.69 18.43
N PRO A 176 -12.80 -24.34 18.08
CA PRO A 176 -12.99 -25.46 17.12
C PRO A 176 -14.33 -25.53 16.31
N VAL A 177 -14.39 -26.43 15.31
CA VAL A 177 -15.44 -27.48 15.00
C VAL A 177 -15.52 -27.76 13.49
N LEU A 178 -15.54 -29.06 13.17
CA LEU A 178 -15.31 -29.73 11.88
C LEU A 178 -16.51 -29.66 10.92
N ILE A 179 -16.33 -29.13 9.70
CA ILE A 179 -17.06 -29.62 8.51
C ILE A 179 -16.10 -29.69 7.31
N PRO A 180 -15.94 -30.86 6.68
CA PRO A 180 -15.00 -30.96 5.58
C PRO A 180 -15.56 -30.52 4.24
N ARG A 181 -14.76 -29.73 3.55
CA ARG A 181 -14.85 -29.51 2.11
C ARG A 181 -13.48 -29.79 1.50
N ALA A 182 -13.41 -30.82 0.67
CA ALA A 182 -12.21 -31.13 -0.11
C ALA A 182 -12.19 -30.25 -1.35
N PHE A 183 -11.21 -29.35 -1.47
CA PHE A 183 -10.99 -28.62 -2.70
C PHE A 183 -9.51 -28.30 -2.89
N ALA A 184 -9.04 -28.46 -4.13
CA ALA A 184 -7.62 -28.44 -4.49
C ALA A 184 -7.12 -27.04 -4.94
N GLY A 185 -8.01 -26.04 -5.06
CA GLY A 185 -7.71 -24.70 -5.59
C GLY A 185 -7.67 -23.61 -4.52
N TYR A 186 -6.93 -22.53 -4.75
CA TYR A 186 -6.83 -21.40 -3.82
C TYR A 186 -8.20 -20.74 -3.58
N GLU A 187 -8.98 -20.59 -4.64
CA GLU A 187 -10.38 -20.12 -4.70
C GLU A 187 -11.32 -20.75 -3.65
N THR A 188 -11.00 -21.95 -3.17
CA THR A 188 -11.85 -22.71 -2.25
C THR A 188 -11.35 -22.71 -0.80
N ARG A 189 -10.15 -22.19 -0.57
CA ARG A 189 -9.52 -22.11 0.75
C ARG A 189 -9.82 -20.76 1.38
N THR A 190 -9.91 -20.71 2.70
CA THR A 190 -10.22 -19.51 3.46
C THR A 190 -8.93 -18.80 3.90
N PRO A 191 -8.66 -17.56 3.46
CA PRO A 191 -7.55 -16.78 3.98
C PRO A 191 -7.67 -16.54 5.48
N SER A 192 -6.65 -16.93 6.25
CA SER A 192 -6.53 -16.69 7.67
C SER A 192 -5.16 -16.08 7.98
N VAL A 193 -5.14 -14.97 8.71
CA VAL A 193 -3.94 -14.16 8.96
C VAL A 193 -3.59 -14.10 10.45
N LYS A 194 -2.31 -13.89 10.76
CA LYS A 194 -1.79 -13.67 12.12
C LYS A 194 -0.66 -12.64 12.11
N GLY A 195 -0.55 -11.84 13.17
CA GLY A 195 0.38 -10.71 13.27
C GLY A 195 -0.35 -9.37 13.27
N ASP A 196 0.33 -8.32 12.83
CA ASP A 196 -0.21 -6.97 12.65
C ASP A 196 -1.21 -6.89 11.49
N THR A 197 -2.00 -5.82 11.44
CA THR A 197 -3.00 -5.55 10.39
C THR A 197 -2.38 -4.78 9.21
N LEU A 198 -1.48 -5.41 8.46
CA LEU A 198 -0.81 -4.78 7.32
C LEU A 198 -1.62 -4.87 6.01
N GLY A 199 -2.37 -5.96 5.84
CA GLY A 199 -3.09 -6.28 4.62
C GLY A 199 -2.25 -7.13 3.67
N ILE A 200 -2.57 -8.42 3.59
CA ILE A 200 -1.95 -9.32 2.61
C ILE A 200 -2.78 -9.32 1.34
N LEU A 201 -2.13 -9.09 0.20
CA LEU A 201 -2.77 -8.98 -1.10
C LEU A 201 -2.91 -10.35 -1.77
N LEU A 202 -4.12 -10.61 -2.25
CA LEU A 202 -4.52 -11.82 -2.97
C LEU A 202 -5.18 -11.45 -4.29
N GLY A 203 -5.15 -12.35 -5.27
CA GLY A 203 -5.99 -12.24 -6.46
C GLY A 203 -7.48 -12.25 -6.09
N SER A 204 -8.27 -11.44 -6.80
CA SER A 204 -9.69 -11.21 -6.47
C SER A 204 -10.67 -12.07 -7.28
N THR A 205 -10.27 -12.59 -8.46
CA THR A 205 -11.22 -13.16 -9.43
C THR A 205 -10.79 -14.49 -10.04
N GLY A 206 -11.78 -15.31 -10.41
CA GLY A 206 -11.60 -16.55 -11.17
C GLY A 206 -10.57 -17.51 -10.56
N SER A 207 -9.68 -18.03 -11.39
CA SER A 207 -8.61 -18.95 -11.01
C SER A 207 -7.47 -18.31 -10.21
N THR A 208 -7.50 -16.99 -9.99
CA THR A 208 -6.52 -16.27 -9.18
C THR A 208 -7.04 -15.96 -7.77
N MET A 209 -8.29 -16.28 -7.49
CA MET A 209 -8.93 -15.95 -6.22
C MET A 209 -8.15 -16.58 -5.06
N ASN A 210 -7.88 -15.77 -4.03
CA ASN A 210 -7.06 -16.14 -2.86
C ASN A 210 -5.61 -16.55 -3.18
N GLN A 211 -5.15 -16.48 -4.44
CA GLN A 211 -3.75 -16.73 -4.75
C GLN A 211 -2.91 -15.56 -4.25
N PRO A 212 -1.84 -15.81 -3.47
CA PRO A 212 -0.92 -14.77 -3.08
C PRO A 212 -0.32 -14.11 -4.31
N ILE A 213 -0.34 -12.77 -4.37
CA ILE A 213 0.01 -12.05 -5.59
C ILE A 213 1.45 -12.30 -6.04
N GLN A 214 2.37 -12.61 -5.13
CA GLN A 214 3.75 -13.00 -5.48
C GLN A 214 3.85 -14.32 -6.28
N LYS A 215 2.77 -15.12 -6.31
CA LYS A 215 2.65 -16.31 -7.16
C LYS A 215 2.17 -15.97 -8.58
N LEU A 216 1.45 -14.87 -8.74
CA LEU A 216 0.91 -14.41 -10.03
C LEU A 216 1.99 -13.78 -10.93
N TYR A 217 3.11 -13.37 -10.36
CA TYR A 217 4.20 -12.71 -11.08
C TYR A 217 5.43 -13.62 -11.21
N ASN A 218 6.06 -13.60 -12.39
CA ASN A 218 7.29 -14.34 -12.65
C ASN A 218 8.51 -13.63 -12.03
N ALA A 219 9.38 -14.42 -11.40
CA ALA A 219 10.66 -13.94 -10.87
C ALA A 219 11.56 -13.49 -12.03
N GLY A 220 11.75 -12.18 -12.19
CA GLY A 220 12.67 -11.60 -13.17
C GLY A 220 12.16 -10.37 -13.91
N SER A 221 10.85 -10.12 -13.95
CA SER A 221 10.28 -8.99 -14.71
C SER A 221 9.38 -8.08 -13.88
N PHE A 222 9.06 -8.45 -12.64
CA PHE A 222 8.12 -7.71 -11.81
C PHE A 222 8.69 -7.53 -10.40
N THR A 223 8.99 -6.28 -10.04
CA THR A 223 9.66 -5.93 -8.78
C THR A 223 8.71 -5.37 -7.73
N GLY A 224 7.47 -5.00 -8.10
CA GLY A 224 6.50 -4.46 -7.16
C GLY A 224 5.12 -4.15 -7.74
N VAL A 225 4.14 -3.99 -6.85
CA VAL A 225 2.77 -3.57 -7.15
C VAL A 225 2.58 -2.12 -6.70
N GLU A 226 2.36 -1.23 -7.65
CA GLU A 226 1.91 0.14 -7.38
C GLU A 226 0.39 0.17 -7.26
N LEU A 227 -0.11 0.26 -6.03
CA LEU A 227 -1.51 0.06 -5.72
C LEU A 227 -2.41 1.21 -6.13
N MET A 228 -1.87 2.42 -6.36
CA MET A 228 -2.68 3.54 -6.83
C MET A 228 -3.04 3.43 -8.31
N THR A 229 -2.08 2.99 -9.13
CA THR A 229 -2.19 3.03 -10.60
C THR A 229 -2.52 1.68 -11.21
N ASN A 230 -2.79 0.67 -10.39
CA ASN A 230 -3.04 -0.69 -10.86
C ASN A 230 -4.54 -0.92 -11.09
N ASP A 231 -4.87 -1.23 -12.34
CA ASP A 231 -6.23 -1.57 -12.78
C ASP A 231 -6.61 -3.02 -12.45
N VAL A 232 -5.68 -3.81 -11.89
CA VAL A 232 -5.94 -5.18 -11.42
C VAL A 232 -6.66 -5.12 -10.07
N GLU A 233 -7.74 -5.87 -9.99
CA GLU A 233 -8.49 -6.04 -8.75
C GLU A 233 -7.79 -7.03 -7.82
N TYR A 234 -7.51 -6.58 -6.60
CA TYR A 234 -6.98 -7.43 -5.53
C TYR A 234 -7.90 -7.44 -4.33
N THR A 235 -7.74 -8.46 -3.50
CA THR A 235 -8.32 -8.53 -2.17
C THR A 235 -7.21 -8.37 -1.13
N ALA A 236 -7.29 -7.32 -0.31
CA ALA A 236 -6.47 -7.14 0.89
C ALA A 236 -7.14 -7.82 2.09
N VAL A 237 -6.41 -8.70 2.78
CA VAL A 237 -6.87 -9.40 3.98
C VAL A 237 -6.15 -8.81 5.20
N PHE A 238 -6.90 -8.11 6.05
CA PHE A 238 -6.36 -7.43 7.25
C PHE A 238 -6.53 -8.27 8.50
N ASP A 239 -7.69 -8.91 8.64
CA ASP A 239 -7.98 -9.87 9.70
C ASP A 239 -9.05 -10.87 9.20
N GLU A 240 -9.58 -11.69 10.09
CA GLU A 240 -10.56 -12.73 9.76
C GLU A 240 -11.94 -12.18 9.34
N LYS A 241 -12.25 -10.93 9.66
CA LYS A 241 -13.52 -10.23 9.40
C LYS A 241 -13.35 -9.05 8.45
N SER A 242 -12.14 -8.51 8.34
CA SER A 242 -11.83 -7.30 7.57
C SER A 242 -11.07 -7.67 6.30
N LYS A 243 -11.81 -7.72 5.19
CA LYS A 243 -11.28 -7.90 3.83
C LYS A 243 -11.79 -6.78 2.95
N VAL A 244 -10.93 -6.22 2.12
CA VAL A 244 -11.30 -5.18 1.15
C VAL A 244 -10.87 -5.64 -0.23
N SER A 245 -11.82 -5.71 -1.16
CA SER A 245 -11.58 -6.02 -2.56
C SER A 245 -11.79 -4.77 -3.40
N GLY A 246 -10.91 -4.52 -4.35
CA GLY A 246 -11.03 -3.37 -5.23
C GLY A 246 -9.80 -3.15 -6.10
N THR A 247 -9.83 -2.06 -6.84
CA THR A 247 -8.75 -1.58 -7.70
C THR A 247 -8.16 -0.28 -7.12
N GLY A 248 -6.92 0.03 -7.49
CA GLY A 248 -6.40 1.39 -7.38
C GLY A 248 -6.58 2.09 -6.02
N ALA A 249 -7.20 3.28 -6.10
CA ALA A 249 -7.43 4.23 -5.01
C ALA A 249 -8.22 3.66 -3.81
N GLY A 250 -9.24 2.82 -4.04
CA GLY A 250 -10.07 2.28 -2.96
C GLY A 250 -9.33 1.24 -2.10
N LEU A 251 -8.52 0.41 -2.76
CA LEU A 251 -7.71 -0.60 -2.09
C LEU A 251 -6.53 0.02 -1.34
N SER A 252 -5.87 1.01 -1.96
CA SER A 252 -4.77 1.75 -1.33
C SER A 252 -5.24 2.57 -0.12
N GLU A 253 -6.43 3.18 -0.17
CA GLU A 253 -7.04 3.86 0.99
C GLU A 253 -7.24 2.89 2.16
N ALA A 254 -7.75 1.68 1.90
CA ALA A 254 -7.91 0.66 2.93
C ALA A 254 -6.55 0.23 3.52
N LEU A 255 -5.56 -0.07 2.68
CA LEU A 255 -4.23 -0.48 3.14
C LEU A 255 -3.54 0.58 3.99
N VAL A 256 -3.63 1.85 3.60
CA VAL A 256 -3.08 2.98 4.36
C VAL A 256 -3.82 3.16 5.69
N THR A 257 -5.15 3.01 5.70
CA THR A 257 -5.98 3.19 6.90
C THR A 257 -5.70 2.12 7.96
N TYR A 258 -5.57 0.85 7.55
CA TYR A 258 -5.32 -0.27 8.47
C TYR A 258 -3.85 -0.37 8.91
N ASN A 259 -2.90 0.01 8.05
CA ASN A 259 -1.48 0.08 8.38
C ASN A 259 -1.15 1.42 9.05
N LYS A 260 -1.59 1.61 10.31
CA LYS A 260 -1.45 2.86 11.11
C LYS A 260 -0.03 3.45 11.17
N SER A 261 1.02 2.69 10.84
CA SER A 261 2.40 3.20 10.68
C SER A 261 2.53 4.18 9.50
N LEU A 262 1.70 4.03 8.47
CA LEU A 262 1.68 4.86 7.27
C LEU A 262 0.83 6.13 7.40
N ALA A 263 -0.01 6.28 8.42
CA ALA A 263 -0.68 7.55 8.71
C ALA A 263 0.33 8.68 9.03
N SER A 264 1.57 8.32 9.38
CA SER A 264 2.68 9.26 9.56
C SER A 264 3.42 9.61 8.24
N VAL A 265 3.27 8.77 7.20
CA VAL A 265 3.90 8.94 5.89
C VAL A 265 2.92 9.56 4.86
N PHE A 266 1.63 9.25 5.01
CA PHE A 266 0.52 9.87 4.30
C PHE A 266 -0.29 10.69 5.29
N ASP A 267 0.03 11.98 5.36
CA ASP A 267 -0.91 12.93 5.93
C ASP A 267 -2.17 12.91 5.07
N GLN A 268 -3.27 12.34 5.58
CA GLN A 268 -4.57 12.27 4.86
C GLN A 268 -5.11 13.64 4.46
N SER A 269 -4.55 14.70 5.04
CA SER A 269 -4.85 16.05 4.62
C SER A 269 -4.06 16.53 3.40
N LEU A 270 -3.00 15.85 2.97
CA LEU A 270 -2.24 16.17 1.77
C LEU A 270 -3.11 15.85 0.54
N VAL A 271 -3.63 16.91 -0.08
CA VAL A 271 -4.53 16.82 -1.23
C VAL A 271 -3.76 16.74 -2.54
N ALA A 272 -2.62 17.43 -2.64
CA ALA A 272 -1.80 17.43 -3.85
C ALA A 272 -0.32 17.61 -3.53
N TYR A 273 0.53 16.91 -4.28
CA TYR A 273 1.99 16.98 -4.15
C TYR A 273 2.67 16.82 -5.51
N TRP A 274 3.63 17.71 -5.78
CA TRP A 274 4.53 17.65 -6.93
C TRP A 274 5.96 17.69 -6.41
N ASP A 275 6.64 16.55 -6.55
CA ASP A 275 8.05 16.40 -6.15
C ASP A 275 9.01 17.07 -7.14
N MET A 276 8.56 17.39 -8.36
CA MET A 276 9.38 17.94 -9.45
C MET A 276 10.62 17.11 -9.84
N GLU A 277 10.69 15.86 -9.35
CA GLU A 277 11.75 14.88 -9.60
C GLU A 277 11.42 13.97 -10.78
N THR A 278 10.15 13.61 -10.90
CA THR A 278 9.63 12.76 -11.96
C THR A 278 8.57 13.52 -12.74
N VAL A 279 8.44 13.24 -14.04
CA VAL A 279 7.43 13.83 -14.93
C VAL A 279 6.02 13.28 -14.58
N THR A 280 5.75 12.96 -13.30
CA THR A 280 4.54 12.29 -12.81
C THR A 280 4.25 12.75 -11.37
N PRO A 281 3.06 13.29 -11.07
CA PRO A 281 2.66 13.65 -9.70
C PRO A 281 2.67 12.44 -8.76
N LYS A 282 2.98 12.64 -7.47
CA LYS A 282 2.85 11.59 -6.44
C LYS A 282 1.75 11.99 -5.45
N GLY A 283 0.62 11.27 -5.42
CA GLY A 283 -0.47 11.49 -4.45
C GLY A 283 -1.86 11.10 -4.95
N GLN A 284 -2.91 11.37 -4.15
CA GLN A 284 -4.33 11.00 -4.38
C GLN A 284 -4.99 11.57 -5.64
N LEU A 285 -4.31 12.43 -6.39
CA LEU A 285 -4.80 12.99 -7.63
C LEU A 285 -3.88 12.54 -8.77
N GLU A 286 -4.18 11.38 -9.35
CA GLU A 286 -3.71 11.00 -10.68
C GLU A 286 -4.89 10.87 -11.63
N ASN A 287 -5.18 11.95 -12.36
CA ASN A 287 -6.03 11.96 -13.56
C ASN A 287 -5.88 13.32 -14.27
N PHE A 288 -4.73 13.66 -14.87
CA PHE A 288 -4.56 15.01 -15.43
C PHE A 288 -3.88 15.09 -16.83
N ILE A 289 -4.69 15.32 -17.87
CA ILE A 289 -4.30 15.74 -19.24
C ILE A 289 -5.33 16.75 -19.78
N SER A 290 -4.86 17.91 -20.21
CA SER A 290 -5.19 18.53 -21.51
C SER A 290 -4.10 19.54 -21.87
N ALA A 291 -3.34 19.27 -22.93
CA ALA A 291 -2.37 20.21 -23.48
C ALA A 291 -3.10 21.18 -24.43
N GLN A 292 -2.96 22.48 -24.21
CA GLN A 292 -2.90 23.41 -25.34
C GLN A 292 -1.49 24.02 -25.44
N ARG A 293 -1.08 24.38 -26.65
CA ARG A 293 0.31 24.75 -26.96
C ARG A 293 0.78 25.91 -26.08
N GLY A 294 1.93 25.75 -25.42
CA GLY A 294 2.46 26.65 -24.39
C GLY A 294 2.46 26.04 -22.97
N GLU A 295 1.89 24.85 -22.80
CA GLU A 295 1.69 24.21 -21.50
C GLU A 295 2.42 22.86 -21.45
N CYS A 296 3.07 22.52 -20.33
CA CYS A 296 3.60 21.17 -20.14
C CYS A 296 2.49 20.27 -19.58
N SER A 297 2.08 19.28 -20.39
CA SER A 297 1.13 18.23 -19.99
C SER A 297 1.86 16.92 -19.76
N PHE A 298 1.56 16.29 -18.63
CA PHE A 298 2.19 15.05 -18.18
C PHE A 298 1.40 13.84 -18.71
N ASN A 299 1.75 13.35 -19.92
CA ASN A 299 1.17 12.12 -20.48
C ASN A 299 2.22 10.99 -20.55
N LYS A 300 1.73 9.75 -20.40
CA LYS A 300 2.40 8.44 -20.33
C LYS A 300 3.15 8.00 -21.59
N THR A 301 3.42 8.93 -22.50
CA THR A 301 4.22 8.70 -23.71
C THR A 301 5.17 9.88 -23.87
N PHE A 302 6.46 9.58 -23.72
CA PHE A 302 7.61 10.42 -24.01
C PHE A 302 7.30 11.63 -24.90
N TYR A 303 7.00 12.77 -24.27
CA TYR A 303 7.31 14.09 -24.80
C TYR A 303 7.99 14.83 -23.66
N PRO A 304 9.32 15.02 -23.71
CA PRO A 304 9.97 16.02 -22.89
C PRO A 304 9.26 17.36 -23.12
N CYS A 305 9.61 18.38 -22.36
CA CYS A 305 9.37 19.79 -22.67
C CYS A 305 10.00 20.24 -24.02
N ALA A 306 10.21 19.32 -24.98
CA ALA A 306 10.84 19.44 -26.29
C ALA A 306 10.16 20.44 -27.24
N GLY A 307 9.04 21.04 -26.83
CA GLY A 307 8.36 22.10 -27.58
C GLY A 307 8.25 23.45 -26.86
N ASN A 308 8.71 23.57 -25.60
CA ASN A 308 8.67 24.84 -24.87
C ASN A 308 10.00 25.06 -24.11
N PRO A 309 10.94 25.87 -24.65
CA PRO A 309 12.26 26.06 -24.04
C PRO A 309 12.20 26.72 -22.65
N GLY A 310 11.04 27.26 -22.26
CA GLY A 310 10.83 27.97 -21.01
C GLY A 310 10.50 27.14 -19.77
N LEU A 311 10.29 25.82 -19.92
CA LEU A 311 10.09 24.90 -18.79
C LEU A 311 11.06 23.72 -18.89
N GLN A 312 11.91 23.55 -17.89
CA GLN A 312 12.93 22.49 -17.89
C GLN A 312 13.11 21.90 -16.50
N ILE A 313 13.27 20.58 -16.43
CA ILE A 313 13.77 19.93 -15.21
C ILE A 313 15.28 20.13 -15.17
N VAL A 314 15.79 20.72 -14.10
CA VAL A 314 17.23 20.97 -13.90
C VAL A 314 17.80 20.02 -12.85
N ASP A 315 18.96 19.43 -13.14
CA ASP A 315 19.64 18.46 -12.27
C ASP A 315 20.76 19.13 -11.44
N GLY A 316 21.10 18.53 -10.30
CA GLY A 316 21.85 19.10 -9.17
C GLY A 316 23.30 19.54 -9.37
N ASN A 317 23.51 20.71 -9.96
CA ASN A 317 24.73 21.53 -9.81
C ASN A 317 24.45 22.76 -8.90
N GLY A 318 24.06 22.53 -7.64
CA GLY A 318 23.72 23.61 -6.70
C GLY A 318 22.38 24.32 -7.00
N ASN A 319 21.60 23.76 -7.93
CA ASN A 319 20.33 24.31 -8.41
C ASN A 319 19.10 23.60 -7.85
N THR A 320 19.24 22.61 -6.97
CA THR A 320 18.13 21.73 -6.58
C THR A 320 18.15 21.51 -5.07
N LYS A 321 16.99 21.24 -4.46
CA LYS A 321 16.88 20.91 -3.04
C LYS A 321 16.89 19.40 -2.83
N ASN A 322 16.04 18.67 -3.55
CA ASN A 322 15.91 17.22 -3.42
C ASN A 322 16.23 16.42 -4.70
N GLY A 323 17.30 16.78 -5.40
CA GLY A 323 17.76 16.07 -6.60
C GLY A 323 17.59 16.92 -7.86
N LYS A 324 16.35 17.18 -8.25
CA LYS A 324 15.94 17.97 -9.41
C LYS A 324 15.09 19.17 -8.96
N ALA A 325 14.72 20.03 -9.90
CA ALA A 325 13.75 21.10 -9.68
C ALA A 325 13.15 21.51 -11.02
N MET A 326 11.96 22.12 -10.99
CA MET A 326 11.34 22.67 -12.20
C MET A 326 11.80 24.12 -12.41
N SER A 327 12.42 24.39 -13.56
CA SER A 327 12.85 25.71 -13.99
C SER A 327 11.79 26.38 -14.84
N PHE A 328 11.43 27.60 -14.49
CA PHE A 328 10.51 28.49 -15.21
C PHE A 328 11.28 29.71 -15.71
N ASP A 329 11.14 30.03 -17.00
CA ASP A 329 11.82 31.17 -17.63
C ASP A 329 11.11 32.51 -17.43
N GLY A 330 9.85 32.49 -17.00
CA GLY A 330 9.01 33.67 -16.83
C GLY A 330 8.39 34.22 -18.11
N THR A 331 8.42 33.49 -19.24
CA THR A 331 7.94 33.99 -20.55
C THR A 331 6.86 33.15 -21.22
N GLY A 332 6.67 31.87 -20.86
CA GLY A 332 5.62 31.09 -21.52
C GLY A 332 5.29 29.72 -20.96
N ALA A 333 5.49 29.44 -19.67
CA ALA A 333 5.18 28.12 -19.12
C ALA A 333 4.60 28.13 -17.71
N SER A 334 3.60 27.25 -17.50
CA SER A 334 3.09 26.85 -16.19
C SER A 334 2.77 25.35 -16.20
N VAL A 335 2.76 24.73 -15.02
CA VAL A 335 2.27 23.36 -14.79
C VAL A 335 0.79 23.44 -14.41
N ILE A 336 -0.07 22.57 -14.95
CA ILE A 336 -1.53 22.67 -14.82
C ILE A 336 -2.15 21.32 -14.44
N THR A 337 -3.16 21.33 -13.58
CA THR A 337 -4.02 20.16 -13.32
C THR A 337 -5.25 20.17 -14.24
N LYS A 338 -5.72 19.02 -14.72
CA LYS A 338 -6.99 18.80 -15.47
C LYS A 338 -8.31 19.09 -14.73
N ALA A 339 -8.41 19.09 -13.39
CA ALA A 339 -9.74 19.16 -12.75
C ALA A 339 -9.78 19.91 -11.40
N TYR A 340 -10.92 20.57 -11.21
CA TYR A 340 -11.37 21.14 -9.95
C TYR A 340 -11.43 20.09 -8.83
N ASN A 341 -10.96 20.50 -7.65
CA ASN A 341 -11.08 19.71 -6.44
C ASN A 341 -11.85 20.51 -5.38
N PRO A 342 -13.08 20.09 -5.00
CA PRO A 342 -13.86 20.80 -3.99
C PRO A 342 -13.19 20.82 -2.61
N LYS A 343 -12.25 19.88 -2.32
CA LYS A 343 -11.44 19.89 -1.09
C LYS A 343 -10.42 21.04 -1.04
N LEU A 344 -10.22 21.77 -2.14
CA LEU A 344 -9.30 22.91 -2.24
C LEU A 344 -10.02 24.27 -2.27
N SER A 345 -11.26 24.30 -1.78
CA SER A 345 -12.05 25.52 -1.60
C SER A 345 -11.64 26.30 -0.34
N PHE A 346 -11.68 27.63 -0.42
CA PHE A 346 -11.48 28.60 0.68
C PHE A 346 -12.45 28.52 1.85
N THR A 347 -13.48 27.72 1.71
CA THR A 347 -14.49 27.51 2.76
C THR A 347 -13.98 26.60 3.89
N SER A 348 -12.76 26.07 3.76
CA SER A 348 -12.12 25.16 4.73
C SER A 348 -10.72 25.64 5.10
N ASN A 349 -10.14 25.09 6.16
CA ASN A 349 -8.73 25.31 6.50
C ASN A 349 -7.83 24.62 5.46
N PHE A 350 -6.70 25.24 5.12
CA PHE A 350 -5.77 24.66 4.15
C PHE A 350 -4.34 25.14 4.39
N THR A 351 -3.39 24.46 3.76
CA THR A 351 -1.97 24.84 3.73
C THR A 351 -1.42 24.75 2.31
N LEU A 352 -0.67 25.76 1.89
CA LEU A 352 0.10 25.77 0.65
C LEU A 352 1.59 25.80 1.00
N SER A 353 2.38 24.93 0.39
CA SER A 353 3.82 24.88 0.62
C SER A 353 4.60 24.66 -0.67
N ALA A 354 5.77 25.30 -0.80
CA ALA A 354 6.70 25.06 -1.90
C ALA A 354 8.11 25.49 -1.53
N TRP A 355 9.12 24.83 -2.09
CA TRP A 355 10.45 25.39 -2.21
C TRP A 355 10.50 26.29 -3.46
N ILE A 356 11.00 27.51 -3.31
CA ILE A 356 11.15 28.45 -4.42
C ILE A 356 12.55 29.05 -4.45
N ARG A 357 13.06 29.33 -5.66
CA ARG A 357 14.29 30.08 -5.90
C ARG A 357 14.05 31.07 -7.05
N PRO A 358 13.42 32.23 -6.78
CA PRO A 358 13.16 33.23 -7.80
C PRO A 358 14.47 33.78 -8.37
N LYS A 359 14.55 33.93 -9.69
CA LYS A 359 15.70 34.50 -10.40
C LYS A 359 15.49 35.98 -10.72
N SER A 360 14.27 36.34 -11.09
CA SER A 360 13.86 37.72 -11.38
C SER A 360 12.41 37.92 -10.98
N TYR A 361 11.99 39.19 -10.92
CA TYR A 361 10.64 39.56 -10.52
C TYR A 361 10.01 40.48 -11.56
N HIS A 362 8.86 40.07 -12.07
CA HIS A 362 7.97 40.97 -12.80
C HIS A 362 7.46 42.05 -11.85
N THR A 363 7.53 43.30 -12.29
CA THR A 363 7.12 44.48 -11.51
C THR A 363 5.70 44.93 -11.82
N VAL A 364 5.16 44.50 -12.96
CA VAL A 364 3.82 44.82 -13.46
C VAL A 364 3.12 43.52 -13.84
N GLY A 365 1.81 43.49 -13.62
CA GLY A 365 1.00 42.29 -13.70
C GLY A 365 -0.46 42.62 -13.94
N TYR A 366 -1.15 41.85 -14.78
CA TYR A 366 -2.58 41.97 -14.98
C TYR A 366 -3.33 41.81 -13.64
N TYR A 367 -4.19 42.78 -13.29
CA TYR A 367 -4.83 42.91 -11.96
C TYR A 367 -3.85 42.94 -10.75
N GLY A 368 -2.57 43.28 -10.96
CA GLY A 368 -1.54 43.31 -9.92
C GLY A 368 -0.88 41.96 -9.63
N LEU A 369 -1.18 40.93 -10.43
CA LEU A 369 -0.65 39.57 -10.27
C LEU A 369 0.72 39.41 -10.92
N LYS A 370 1.68 38.87 -10.18
CA LYS A 370 3.07 38.76 -10.65
C LYS A 370 3.78 37.57 -10.01
N ASN A 371 4.68 36.92 -10.73
CA ASN A 371 5.54 35.83 -10.22
C ASN A 371 4.75 34.75 -9.45
N LEU A 372 3.72 34.18 -10.08
CA LEU A 372 2.81 33.24 -9.43
C LEU A 372 3.50 31.91 -9.12
N VAL A 373 3.55 31.53 -7.86
CA VAL A 373 4.08 30.22 -7.43
C VAL A 373 3.00 29.16 -7.62
N LEU A 374 1.80 29.44 -7.12
CA LEU A 374 0.65 28.56 -7.20
C LEU A 374 -0.61 29.39 -7.42
N SER A 375 -1.50 28.97 -8.30
CA SER A 375 -2.78 29.63 -8.54
C SER A 375 -3.91 28.64 -8.79
N SER A 376 -5.15 29.07 -8.55
CA SER A 376 -6.38 28.34 -8.88
C SER A 376 -7.30 29.27 -9.68
N GLY A 377 -7.59 28.89 -10.92
CA GLY A 377 -8.41 29.65 -11.88
C GLY A 377 -7.64 30.51 -12.87
N PRO A 378 -8.29 30.97 -13.97
CA PRO A 378 -7.76 31.92 -14.93
C PRO A 378 -7.88 33.37 -14.43
N ALA A 379 -7.31 34.31 -15.19
CA ALA A 379 -7.20 35.70 -14.75
C ALA A 379 -8.49 36.44 -14.43
N SER A 380 -9.55 36.07 -15.13
CA SER A 380 -10.89 36.60 -14.99
C SER A 380 -11.73 35.88 -13.95
N THR A 381 -11.34 34.72 -13.41
CA THR A 381 -12.15 33.95 -12.44
C THR A 381 -11.36 33.32 -11.28
N TYR A 382 -10.13 33.79 -10.99
CA TYR A 382 -9.31 33.24 -9.91
C TYR A 382 -10.07 33.00 -8.60
N ASN A 383 -9.84 31.86 -8.00
CA ASN A 383 -10.19 31.63 -6.61
C ASN A 383 -9.08 32.21 -5.71
N TYR A 384 -7.82 31.87 -6.03
CA TYR A 384 -6.64 32.34 -5.31
C TYR A 384 -5.32 32.22 -6.04
N ALA A 385 -4.33 32.93 -5.50
CA ALA A 385 -2.94 32.69 -5.82
C ALA A 385 -2.02 32.92 -4.61
N LEU A 386 -0.91 32.18 -4.60
CA LEU A 386 0.28 32.51 -3.84
C LEU A 386 1.31 33.07 -4.81
N GLN A 387 1.76 34.29 -4.55
CA GLN A 387 2.65 35.00 -5.46
C GLN A 387 3.85 35.60 -4.74
N VAL A 388 4.94 35.78 -5.47
CA VAL A 388 6.09 36.56 -5.00
C VAL A 388 6.00 37.97 -5.55
N SER A 389 5.70 38.94 -4.68
CA SER A 389 5.49 40.32 -5.13
C SER A 389 6.80 41.04 -5.45
N ASP A 390 7.85 40.74 -4.70
CA ASP A 390 9.22 41.23 -4.90
C ASP A 390 10.17 40.35 -4.07
N SER A 391 11.46 40.73 -4.03
CA SER A 391 12.49 39.93 -3.35
C SER A 391 12.26 39.68 -1.86
N GLY A 392 11.43 40.47 -1.17
CA GLY A 392 11.18 40.36 0.28
C GLY A 392 9.71 40.28 0.65
N THR A 393 8.83 40.05 -0.33
CA THR A 393 7.37 40.07 -0.14
C THR A 393 6.69 38.91 -0.83
N ILE A 394 5.90 38.15 -0.06
CA ILE A 394 4.98 37.13 -0.58
C ILE A 394 3.56 37.63 -0.35
N SER A 395 2.71 37.47 -1.36
CA SER A 395 1.32 37.89 -1.28
C SER A 395 0.39 36.71 -1.48
N PHE A 396 -0.56 36.60 -0.58
CA PHE A 396 -1.71 35.75 -0.78
C PHE A 396 -2.83 36.56 -1.42
N VAL A 397 -3.33 36.10 -2.56
CA VAL A 397 -4.34 36.79 -3.37
C VAL A 397 -5.62 35.97 -3.38
N LYS A 398 -6.75 36.63 -3.20
CA LYS A 398 -8.08 36.04 -3.37
C LYS A 398 -8.96 36.94 -4.24
N ARG A 399 -9.96 36.36 -4.90
CA ARG A 399 -11.02 37.13 -5.56
C ARG A 399 -12.20 37.36 -4.62
N THR A 400 -12.92 38.45 -4.83
CA THR A 400 -14.17 38.79 -4.13
C THR A 400 -15.33 38.83 -5.13
N GLY A 401 -16.58 38.86 -4.65
CA GLY A 401 -17.79 38.70 -5.48
C GLY A 401 -18.04 39.74 -6.58
N SER A 402 -17.18 40.74 -6.76
CA SER A 402 -17.29 41.81 -7.77
C SER A 402 -16.01 41.99 -8.58
N GLU A 403 -15.40 40.89 -9.02
CA GLU A 403 -14.19 40.84 -9.86
C GLU A 403 -12.89 41.38 -9.24
N ASN A 404 -12.97 42.05 -8.09
CA ASN A 404 -11.82 42.64 -7.41
C ASN A 404 -10.94 41.58 -6.74
N LEU A 405 -9.62 41.71 -6.95
CA LEU A 405 -8.60 40.96 -6.22
C LEU A 405 -8.22 41.66 -4.92
N LYS A 406 -8.08 40.89 -3.85
CA LYS A 406 -7.57 41.35 -2.55
C LYS A 406 -6.24 40.69 -2.26
N PHE A 407 -5.26 41.52 -1.91
CA PHE A 407 -3.89 41.11 -1.63
C PHE A 407 -3.63 41.19 -0.12
N THR A 408 -3.16 40.09 0.45
CA THR A 408 -2.59 40.04 1.79
C THR A 408 -1.08 39.90 1.65
N ASN A 409 -0.36 41.00 1.85
CA ASN A 409 1.10 41.06 1.68
C ASN A 409 1.80 40.68 2.98
N PHE A 410 2.72 39.73 2.93
CA PHE A 410 3.64 39.38 4.01
C PHE A 410 5.03 39.90 3.64
N THR A 411 5.55 40.81 4.45
CA THR A 411 6.78 41.59 4.19
C THR A 411 7.84 41.27 5.24
N GLY A 412 9.09 41.67 4.99
CA GLY A 412 10.21 41.45 5.92
C GLY A 412 10.91 40.10 5.74
N ILE A 413 10.67 39.45 4.60
CA ILE A 413 11.38 38.22 4.21
C ILE A 413 12.80 38.64 3.75
N PRO A 414 13.86 37.96 4.20
CA PRO A 414 15.19 38.13 3.60
C PRO A 414 15.14 37.94 2.09
N SER A 415 15.99 38.65 1.34
CA SER A 415 15.97 38.57 -0.13
C SER A 415 16.04 37.13 -0.62
N MET A 416 15.01 36.71 -1.35
CA MET A 416 14.85 35.36 -1.92
C MET A 416 15.56 35.19 -3.27
N THR A 417 16.12 36.26 -3.85
CA THR A 417 16.75 36.23 -5.17
C THR A 417 17.88 35.21 -5.22
N ASP A 418 17.80 34.26 -6.15
CA ASP A 418 18.73 33.16 -6.36
C ASP A 418 19.00 32.31 -5.10
N LYS A 419 18.12 32.37 -4.09
CA LYS A 419 18.21 31.58 -2.86
C LYS A 419 16.98 30.71 -2.70
N TRP A 420 17.23 29.44 -2.42
CA TRP A 420 16.15 28.54 -2.03
C TRP A 420 15.53 29.00 -0.73
N THR A 421 14.22 29.21 -0.78
CA THR A 421 13.40 29.64 0.36
C THR A 421 12.23 28.68 0.45
N PHE A 422 12.03 28.07 1.63
CA PHE A 422 10.87 27.23 1.87
C PHE A 422 9.70 28.09 2.35
N VAL A 423 8.64 28.14 1.56
CA VAL A 423 7.49 29.00 1.82
C VAL A 423 6.30 28.12 2.19
N THR A 424 5.70 28.38 3.35
CA THR A 424 4.48 27.71 3.78
C THR A 424 3.45 28.70 4.29
N LEU A 425 2.27 28.73 3.67
CA LEU A 425 1.12 29.52 4.12
C LEU A 425 0.04 28.60 4.68
N THR A 426 -0.30 28.77 5.95
CA THR A 426 -1.43 28.07 6.59
C THR A 426 -2.60 29.04 6.76
N VAL A 427 -3.81 28.64 6.42
CA VAL A 427 -5.02 29.46 6.58
C VAL A 427 -6.04 28.73 7.44
N VAL A 428 -6.46 29.38 8.52
CA VAL A 428 -7.55 28.93 9.38
C VAL A 428 -8.75 29.84 9.16
N PRO A 429 -9.93 29.29 8.80
CA PRO A 429 -11.12 30.10 8.57
C PRO A 429 -11.64 30.69 9.89
N GLY A 430 -12.08 31.95 9.85
CA GLY A 430 -12.82 32.55 10.94
C GLY A 430 -14.32 32.21 10.83
N SER A 431 -15.04 32.19 11.96
CA SER A 431 -16.51 32.19 11.93
C SER A 431 -17.00 33.59 11.54
N LEU A 432 -17.81 33.72 10.48
CA LEU A 432 -18.41 35.01 10.10
C LEU A 432 -18.99 35.71 11.36
N PRO A 433 -18.67 37.00 11.61
CA PRO A 433 -18.03 37.98 10.73
C PRO A 433 -16.49 38.03 10.83
N THR A 434 -15.85 37.10 11.56
CA THR A 434 -14.40 37.09 11.71
C THR A 434 -13.71 36.67 10.41
N ASN A 435 -12.68 37.42 10.07
CA ASN A 435 -11.80 37.15 8.94
C ASN A 435 -10.96 35.89 9.18
N ASN A 436 -10.48 35.29 8.10
CA ASN A 436 -9.56 34.17 8.16
C ASN A 436 -8.21 34.61 8.74
N THR A 437 -7.51 33.67 9.36
CA THR A 437 -6.15 33.89 9.90
C THR A 437 -5.16 33.19 8.99
N GLY A 438 -4.31 33.96 8.32
CA GLY A 438 -3.22 33.46 7.48
C GLY A 438 -1.88 33.60 8.19
N SER A 439 -1.16 32.50 8.37
CA SER A 439 0.19 32.51 8.94
C SER A 439 1.20 32.06 7.90
N LEU A 440 2.19 32.92 7.63
CA LEU A 440 3.27 32.63 6.70
C LEU A 440 4.52 32.20 7.47
N TYR A 441 5.09 31.09 7.06
CA TYR A 441 6.34 30.53 7.55
C TYR A 441 7.38 30.59 6.45
N ILE A 442 8.61 30.94 6.81
CA ILE A 442 9.78 30.96 5.95
C ILE A 442 10.83 30.06 6.58
N ASP A 443 11.32 29.08 5.83
CA ASP A 443 12.35 28.13 6.27
C ASP A 443 11.99 27.42 7.60
N GLY A 444 10.73 27.00 7.71
CA GLY A 444 10.20 26.32 8.90
C GLY A 444 9.74 27.25 10.03
N VAL A 445 10.15 28.53 10.02
CA VAL A 445 9.92 29.49 11.11
C VAL A 445 8.76 30.43 10.79
N LEU A 446 7.88 30.69 11.77
CA LEU A 446 6.78 31.65 11.61
C LEU A 446 7.34 33.06 11.38
N LEU A 447 7.02 33.65 10.24
CA LEU A 447 7.37 35.05 9.94
C LEU A 447 6.32 36.01 10.51
N SER A 448 5.05 35.83 10.12
CA SER A 448 3.97 36.68 10.58
C SER A 448 2.59 36.05 10.36
N THR A 449 1.64 36.52 11.15
CA THR A 449 0.21 36.19 11.01
C THR A 449 -0.55 37.44 10.61
N LYS A 450 -1.41 37.30 9.59
CA LYS A 450 -2.24 38.38 9.06
C LYS A 450 -3.69 37.94 8.92
N THR A 451 -4.56 38.93 8.97
CA THR A 451 -5.98 38.75 8.70
C THR A 451 -6.21 38.68 7.20
N ILE A 452 -6.82 37.59 6.73
CA ILE A 452 -7.26 37.40 5.35
C ILE A 452 -8.78 37.54 5.35
N GLU A 453 -9.31 38.51 4.61
CA GLU A 453 -10.75 38.77 4.57
C GLU A 453 -11.54 37.49 4.21
N THR A 454 -12.64 37.20 4.93
CA THR A 454 -13.48 36.03 4.65
C THR A 454 -14.05 36.13 3.23
N LEU A 455 -14.21 35.00 2.53
CA LEU A 455 -15.05 35.01 1.33
C LEU A 455 -16.50 35.09 1.78
N ALA A 456 -17.27 36.05 1.25
CA ALA A 456 -18.71 35.83 1.16
C ALA A 456 -18.91 34.56 0.29
N PRO A 457 -19.93 33.72 0.55
CA PRO A 457 -20.25 32.56 -0.29
C PRO A 457 -20.83 33.00 -1.65
N GLY A 458 -20.20 33.97 -2.30
CA GLY A 458 -20.40 34.24 -3.71
C GLY A 458 -19.95 33.02 -4.49
N THR A 459 -20.72 32.70 -5.53
CA THR A 459 -20.52 31.54 -6.40
C THR A 459 -19.06 31.40 -6.77
N LEU A 460 -18.37 30.44 -6.14
CA LEU A 460 -17.06 29.99 -6.60
C LEU A 460 -17.25 29.53 -8.04
N TYR A 461 -16.46 30.03 -8.98
CA TYR A 461 -16.44 29.54 -10.35
C TYR A 461 -15.78 28.15 -10.32
N GLY A 462 -16.54 27.16 -9.87
CA GLY A 462 -16.06 25.93 -9.24
C GLY A 462 -15.64 24.82 -10.20
N GLN A 463 -14.94 25.13 -11.29
CA GLN A 463 -14.41 24.11 -12.22
C GLN A 463 -12.92 24.33 -12.57
N ASP A 464 -12.25 25.23 -11.85
CA ASP A 464 -10.95 25.74 -12.27
C ASP A 464 -9.73 24.91 -11.80
N PRO A 465 -8.71 24.74 -12.65
CA PRO A 465 -7.53 23.95 -12.35
C PRO A 465 -6.54 24.65 -11.42
N ILE A 466 -5.69 23.86 -10.76
CA ILE A 466 -4.50 24.35 -10.05
C ILE A 466 -3.37 24.53 -11.07
N ARG A 467 -2.62 25.63 -10.94
CA ARG A 467 -1.46 25.93 -11.74
C ARG A 467 -0.25 26.23 -10.86
N ILE A 468 0.94 25.85 -11.32
CA ILE A 468 2.23 26.13 -10.68
C ILE A 468 3.10 26.93 -11.64
N GLY A 469 3.71 28.00 -11.13
CA GLY A 469 4.63 28.86 -11.88
C GLY A 469 3.97 29.85 -12.84
N GLY A 470 2.64 30.01 -12.81
CA GLY A 470 1.97 30.95 -13.69
C GLY A 470 0.44 30.88 -13.67
N ASN A 471 -0.17 31.59 -14.62
CA ASN A 471 -1.60 31.59 -14.87
C ASN A 471 -1.96 31.14 -16.29
N GLY A 472 -3.20 30.68 -16.45
CA GLY A 472 -3.79 30.44 -17.77
C GLY A 472 -4.71 31.57 -18.14
N THR A 473 -4.21 32.55 -18.86
CA THR A 473 -5.04 33.15 -19.90
C THR A 473 -4.80 32.25 -21.10
N GLY A 474 -5.77 31.40 -21.43
CA GLY A 474 -5.66 30.59 -22.63
C GLY A 474 -5.36 31.52 -23.79
N LEU A 475 -4.36 31.18 -24.61
CA LEU A 475 -3.85 32.00 -25.72
C LEU A 475 -5.01 32.66 -26.48
N ASN A 476 -5.38 33.88 -26.09
CA ASN A 476 -6.45 34.59 -26.75
C ASN A 476 -5.81 35.19 -28.00
N LYS A 477 -5.69 34.36 -29.04
CA LYS A 477 -5.38 34.84 -30.37
C LYS A 477 -6.51 35.76 -30.80
N ASN A 478 -6.17 37.01 -31.08
CA ASN A 478 -7.03 37.80 -31.95
C ASN A 478 -7.12 37.06 -33.30
N GLN A 479 -8.26 36.45 -33.60
CA GLN A 479 -8.44 35.64 -34.82
C GLN A 479 -8.26 36.46 -36.10
N THR A 480 -8.32 37.79 -36.01
CA THR A 480 -8.22 38.69 -37.15
C THR A 480 -6.81 39.24 -37.36
N THR A 481 -6.04 39.50 -36.30
CA THR A 481 -4.70 40.11 -36.41
C THR A 481 -3.56 39.16 -36.12
N GLY A 482 -3.83 37.95 -35.60
CA GLY A 482 -2.80 36.99 -35.21
C GLY A 482 -1.95 37.44 -34.01
N VAL A 483 -2.23 38.62 -33.44
CA VAL A 483 -1.58 39.14 -32.24
C VAL A 483 -2.06 38.34 -31.03
N ILE A 484 -1.11 37.79 -30.29
CA ILE A 484 -1.32 37.13 -29.01
C ILE A 484 -1.47 38.24 -27.96
N TRP A 485 -2.61 38.31 -27.28
CA TRP A 485 -2.82 39.30 -26.20
C TRP A 485 -2.20 38.89 -24.86
N ASP A 486 -1.61 37.70 -24.77
CA ASP A 486 -1.01 37.18 -23.54
C ASP A 486 0.45 37.61 -23.43
N VAL A 487 0.62 38.83 -22.95
CA VAL A 487 1.86 39.26 -22.31
C VAL A 487 2.07 38.42 -21.04
N GLY A 488 3.24 37.79 -20.92
CA GLY A 488 3.64 36.89 -19.82
C GLY A 488 3.81 37.57 -18.46
N GLU A 489 2.83 38.34 -17.99
CA GLU A 489 3.00 39.31 -16.90
C GLU A 489 2.92 38.70 -15.49
N SER A 490 2.44 37.47 -15.34
CA SER A 490 2.29 36.83 -14.02
C SER A 490 3.09 35.54 -13.84
N LEU A 491 3.97 35.21 -14.79
CA LEU A 491 4.74 33.96 -14.76
C LEU A 491 5.87 34.03 -13.73
N PHE A 492 6.17 32.88 -13.12
CA PHE A 492 7.32 32.76 -12.24
C PHE A 492 8.60 32.66 -13.06
N SER A 493 9.66 33.35 -12.64
CA SER A 493 11.00 33.20 -13.22
C SER A 493 11.95 32.70 -12.14
N GLY A 494 12.47 31.49 -12.30
CA GLY A 494 13.28 30.81 -11.29
C GLY A 494 12.96 29.33 -11.17
N LEU A 495 13.30 28.73 -10.03
CA LEU A 495 13.08 27.31 -9.75
C LEU A 495 11.96 27.12 -8.72
N ILE A 496 11.13 26.10 -8.90
CA ILE A 496 10.13 25.64 -7.93
C ILE A 496 10.31 24.14 -7.72
N ASP A 497 10.18 23.72 -6.47
CA ASP A 497 10.33 22.33 -6.06
C ASP A 497 9.33 21.98 -4.93
N GLU A 498 9.06 20.68 -4.75
CA GLU A 498 8.43 20.15 -3.53
C GLU A 498 7.08 20.79 -3.15
N VAL A 499 6.24 21.07 -4.16
CA VAL A 499 4.96 21.79 -4.01
C VAL A 499 3.92 20.91 -3.36
N ARG A 500 3.30 21.36 -2.26
CA ARG A 500 2.30 20.64 -1.49
C ARG A 500 1.07 21.48 -1.17
N ILE A 501 -0.08 20.82 -1.16
CA ILE A 501 -1.35 21.40 -0.75
C ILE A 501 -2.03 20.48 0.26
N TYR A 502 -2.42 21.02 1.41
CA TYR A 502 -3.16 20.31 2.44
C TYR A 502 -4.56 20.90 2.64
N ASN A 503 -5.59 20.09 2.90
CA ASN A 503 -6.94 20.54 3.29
C ASN A 503 -7.08 20.74 4.81
N ARG A 504 -5.97 21.08 5.47
CA ARG A 504 -5.94 21.54 6.86
C ARG A 504 -4.86 22.60 7.03
N ALA A 505 -4.96 23.37 8.11
CA ALA A 505 -3.85 24.21 8.55
C ALA A 505 -2.81 23.34 9.28
N LEU A 506 -1.57 23.32 8.80
CA LEU A 506 -0.45 22.71 9.52
C LEU A 506 -0.11 23.55 10.76
N SER A 507 0.30 22.89 11.84
CA SER A 507 0.87 23.55 13.02
C SER A 507 2.32 23.97 12.78
N ALA A 508 2.85 24.92 13.56
CA ALA A 508 4.24 25.36 13.46
C ALA A 508 5.24 24.19 13.55
N THR A 509 5.00 23.22 14.44
CA THR A 509 5.84 22.02 14.58
C THR A 509 5.80 21.13 13.33
N GLU A 510 4.65 21.03 12.67
CA GLU A 510 4.52 20.24 11.43
C GLU A 510 5.19 20.94 10.26
N VAL A 511 5.10 22.28 10.19
CA VAL A 511 5.82 23.08 9.18
C VAL A 511 7.33 22.94 9.34
N GLN A 512 7.85 23.02 10.58
CA GLN A 512 9.27 22.80 10.85
C GLN A 512 9.72 21.40 10.44
N LYS A 513 8.96 20.36 10.82
CA LYS A 513 9.27 18.97 10.42
C LYS A 513 9.25 18.78 8.90
N LEU A 514 8.31 19.44 8.21
CA LEU A 514 8.24 19.39 6.76
C LEU A 514 9.45 20.05 6.10
N TYR A 515 9.89 21.19 6.63
CA TYR A 515 11.12 21.86 6.22
C TYR A 515 12.34 20.95 6.42
N ASP A 516 12.53 20.41 7.63
CA ASP A 516 13.70 19.56 7.96
C ASP A 516 13.76 18.29 7.09
N LYS A 517 12.60 17.74 6.70
CA LYS A 517 12.50 16.56 5.83
C LYS A 517 12.84 16.85 4.37
N THR A 518 12.69 18.09 3.92
CA THR A 518 12.81 18.49 2.52
C THR A 518 14.01 19.40 2.24
N GLN A 519 14.90 19.55 3.24
CA GLN A 519 16.24 20.09 3.07
C GLN A 519 17.17 19.10 2.42
#